data_AF-A0A9X8ZZ14-F1
#
_entry.id   AF-A0A9X8ZZ14-F1
#
_cell.length_a   1.000
_cell.length_b   1.000
_cell.length_c   1.000
_cell.angle_alpha   90.00
_cell.angle_beta   90.00
_cell.angle_gamma   90.00
#
_symmetry.space_group_name_H-M   'P 1'
#
loop_
_entity.id
_entity.type
_entity.pdbx_description
1 polymer ?
#
loop_
_entity_poly.entity_id
_entity_poly.type
_entity_poly.pdbx_seq_one_letter_code
_entity_poly.pdbx_strand_id
1 'polypeptide(L)' 'MNKMKITDVKVNRRRVKLHTPFKTALRTVTEIESIDVYIHTDEGVIGKGAAAATPVIT' A
#
# COMPACT_ATOMS: atom_id res chain seq x y z
N MET A 1 -9.01 -27.28 15.93
CA MET A 1 -9.28 -26.18 14.98
C MET A 1 -8.06 -26.03 14.10
N ASN A 2 -8.20 -26.19 12.78
CA ASN A 2 -7.06 -25.94 11.88
C ASN A 2 -6.73 -24.44 11.89
N LYS A 3 -5.45 -24.10 11.85
CA LYS A 3 -5.01 -22.70 11.71
C LYS A 3 -5.04 -22.33 10.23
N MET A 4 -5.66 -21.20 9.92
CA MET A 4 -5.58 -20.53 8.62
C MET A 4 -4.13 -20.40 8.17
N LYS A 5 -3.87 -20.70 6.89
CA LYS A 5 -2.54 -20.61 6.28
C LYS A 5 -2.54 -19.59 5.17
N ILE A 6 -1.43 -18.85 5.06
CA ILE A 6 -1.16 -17.99 3.91
C ILE A 6 -0.71 -18.88 2.76
N THR A 7 -1.36 -18.75 1.61
CA THR A 7 -1.08 -19.55 0.40
C THR A 7 -0.40 -18.75 -0.69
N ASP A 8 -0.62 -17.43 -0.75
CA ASP A 8 0.00 -16.55 -1.75
C ASP A 8 0.08 -15.10 -1.24
N VAL A 9 1.06 -14.36 -1.75
CA VAL A 9 1.23 -12.92 -1.50
C VAL A 9 1.42 -12.21 -2.83
N LYS A 10 0.46 -11.34 -3.18
CA LYS A 10 0.53 -10.53 -4.39
C LYS A 10 0.80 -9.08 -4.05
N VAL A 11 1.61 -8.43 -4.87
CA VAL A 11 2.02 -7.04 -4.68
C VAL A 11 1.75 -6.25 -5.95
N ASN A 12 1.19 -5.05 -5.81
CA ASN A 12 0.99 -4.12 -6.92
C ASN A 12 1.55 -2.74 -6.58
N ARG A 13 2.24 -2.11 -7.53
CA ARG A 13 2.73 -0.73 -7.37
C ARG A 13 1.78 0.19 -8.10
N ARG A 14 1.30 1.23 -7.43
CA ARG A 14 0.42 2.23 -8.05
C ARG A 14 0.83 3.65 -7.69
N ARG A 15 0.68 4.56 -8.66
CA ARG A 15 0.75 6.00 -8.43
C ARG A 15 -0.65 6.54 -8.25
N VAL A 16 -0.86 7.31 -7.18
CA VAL A 16 -2.15 7.86 -6.79
C VAL A 16 -2.05 9.36 -6.74
N LYS A 17 -2.91 10.05 -7.52
CA LYS A 17 -3.05 11.50 -7.43
C LYS A 17 -3.77 11.88 -6.13
N LEU A 18 -3.25 12.88 -5.44
CA LEU A 18 -3.89 13.43 -4.25
C LEU A 18 -5.02 14.37 -4.67
N HIS A 19 -6.16 14.30 -3.99
CA HIS A 19 -7.25 15.24 -4.18
C HIS A 19 -6.82 16.67 -3.82
N THR A 20 -6.12 16.82 -2.70
CA THR A 20 -5.54 18.09 -2.24
C THR A 20 -4.03 17.90 -2.14
N PRO A 21 -3.21 18.79 -2.72
CA PRO A 21 -1.76 18.69 -2.61
C PRO A 21 -1.30 18.70 -1.15
N PHE A 22 -0.41 17.78 -0.80
CA PHE A 22 0.22 17.75 0.52
C PHE A 22 1.43 18.68 0.52
N LYS A 23 1.41 19.73 1.34
CA LYS A 23 2.44 20.77 1.36
C LYS A 23 3.23 20.73 2.67
N THR A 24 4.55 20.79 2.54
CA THR A 24 5.48 21.07 3.65
C THR A 24 6.22 22.37 3.33
N ALA A 25 7.09 22.84 4.23
CA ALA A 25 7.91 24.04 3.99
C ALA A 25 8.85 23.89 2.78
N LEU A 26 9.29 22.67 2.48
CA LEU A 26 10.28 22.42 1.43
C LEU A 26 9.66 22.01 0.08
N ARG A 27 8.43 21.46 0.06
CA ARG A 27 7.85 20.94 -1.17
C ARG A 27 6.33 20.85 -1.15
N THR A 28 5.77 20.71 -2.35
CA THR A 28 4.38 20.31 -2.59
C THR A 28 4.36 18.95 -3.28
N VAL A 29 3.59 18.00 -2.73
CA VAL A 29 3.37 16.67 -3.31
C VAL A 29 1.95 16.61 -3.86
N THR A 30 1.80 16.19 -5.11
CA THR A 30 0.50 16.04 -5.81
C THR A 30 0.18 14.58 -6.17
N GLU A 31 1.17 13.70 -6.13
CA GLU A 31 1.01 12.25 -6.31
C GLU A 31 1.92 11.47 -5.36
N ILE A 32 1.51 10.26 -5.01
CA ILE A 32 2.29 9.32 -4.19
C ILE A 32 2.38 7.95 -4.85
N GLU A 33 3.47 7.23 -4.59
CA GLU A 33 3.55 5.79 -4.87
C GLU A 33 3.04 5.01 -3.65
N SER A 34 2.18 4.03 -3.89
CA SER A 34 1.70 3.06 -2.89
C SER A 34 1.94 1.65 -3.39
N ILE A 35 2.33 0.78 -2.47
CA ILE A 35 2.45 -0.65 -2.68
C ILE A 35 1.24 -1.30 -2.03
N ASP A 36 0.34 -1.87 -2.82
CA ASP A 36 -0.78 -2.64 -2.31
C ASP A 36 -0.36 -4.11 -2.17
N VAL A 37 -0.74 -4.74 -1.06
CA VAL A 37 -0.43 -6.13 -0.73
C VAL A 37 -1.72 -6.92 -0.54
N TYR A 38 -1.80 -8.09 -1.16
CA TYR A 38 -2.91 -9.01 -1.06
C TYR A 38 -2.40 -10.35 -0.53
N ILE A 39 -2.90 -10.76 0.63
CA ILE A 39 -2.57 -12.03 1.27
C ILE A 39 -3.72 -12.98 1.02
N HIS A 40 -3.49 -14.04 0.26
CA HIS A 40 -4.46 -15.10 0.03
C HIS A 40 -4.29 -16.20 1.08
N THR A 41 -5.41 -16.77 1.53
CA THR A 41 -5.43 -17.86 2.50
C THR A 41 -6.00 -19.14 1.91
N ASP A 42 -5.75 -20.26 2.57
CA ASP A 42 -6.32 -21.57 2.23
C ASP A 42 -7.85 -21.66 2.45
N GLU A 43 -8.41 -20.73 3.21
CA GLU A 43 -9.85 -20.58 3.44
C GLU A 43 -10.53 -19.64 2.42
N GLY A 44 -9.80 -19.15 1.42
CA GLY A 44 -10.33 -18.26 0.37
C GLY A 44 -10.49 -16.80 0.79
N VAL A 45 -10.06 -16.44 2.00
CA VAL A 45 -10.05 -15.05 2.48
C VAL A 45 -8.87 -14.30 1.87
N ILE A 46 -9.08 -13.02 1.55
CA ILE A 46 -8.03 -12.13 1.04
C ILE A 46 -7.84 -10.96 2.00
N GLY A 47 -6.70 -10.95 2.70
CA GLY A 47 -6.23 -9.80 3.46
C GLY A 47 -5.70 -8.72 2.52
N LYS A 48 -6.02 -7.46 2.78
CA LYS A 48 -5.56 -6.30 1.99
C LYS A 48 -4.78 -5.34 2.87
N GLY A 49 -3.60 -4.95 2.42
CA GLY A 49 -2.75 -3.95 3.05
C GLY A 49 -2.21 -2.96 2.02
N ALA A 50 -1.74 -1.80 2.49
CA ALA A 50 -1.08 -0.83 1.64
C ALA A 50 0.07 -0.16 2.40
N ALA A 51 1.18 0.07 1.71
CA ALA A 51 2.32 0.82 2.21
C ALA A 51 2.56 2.01 1.27
N ALA A 52 2.28 3.22 1.77
CA ALA A 52 2.59 4.46 1.06
C ALA A 52 4.04 4.87 1.33
N ALA A 53 4.77 5.26 0.29
CA ALA A 53 6.11 5.80 0.46
C ALA A 53 6.07 7.17 1.16
N THR A 54 6.93 7.39 2.15
CA THR A 54 7.21 8.69 2.76
C THR A 54 8.58 9.17 2.27
N PRO A 55 8.66 9.91 1.15
CA PRO A 55 9.95 10.34 0.64
C PRO A 55 10.64 11.22 1.68
N VAL A 56 11.94 11.01 1.90
CA VAL A 56 12.74 11.82 2.83
C VAL A 56 12.63 13.31 2.47
N ILE A 57 12.61 14.14 3.50
CA ILE A 57 12.68 15.60 3.40
C ILE A 57 14.13 15.97 3.75
N THR A 58 15.05 15.88 2.79
CA THR A 58 16.46 16.32 2.90
C THR A 58 16.71 17.51 2.02
#